data_AF-A0A957F521-F1
#
_entry.id   AF-A0A957F521-F1
#
_cell.length_a   1.000
_cell.length_b   1.000
_cell.length_c   1.000
_cell.angle_alpha   90.00
_cell.angle_beta   90.00
_cell.angle_gamma   90.00
#
_symmetry.space_group_name_H-M   'P 1'
#
loop_
_entity.id
_entity.type
_entity.pdbx_description
1 polymer ?
#
loop_
_entity_poly.entity_id
_entity_poly.type
_entity_poly.pdbx_seq_one_letter_code
_entity_poly.pdbx_strand_id
1 'polypeptide(L)' 'IADPLLPAVTPTPAGRTHVVSRGDTLFSIAKRYDVTVAAIQQANNLAGSTIYPGQTLTIP' A
#
# COMPACT_ATOMS: atom_id res chain seq x y z
N ILE A 1 15.35 11.35 -37.03
CA ILE A 1 15.80 12.39 -36.06
C ILE A 1 14.59 12.71 -35.20
N ALA A 2 14.71 12.42 -33.90
CA ALA A 2 13.85 12.79 -32.79
C ALA A 2 12.39 12.27 -32.78
N ASP A 3 12.25 11.09 -32.21
CA ASP A 3 11.07 10.69 -31.45
C ASP A 3 10.97 11.61 -30.22
N PRO A 4 9.88 12.37 -29.98
CA PRO A 4 9.75 13.11 -28.73
C PRO A 4 9.49 12.10 -27.61
N LEU A 5 10.50 11.99 -26.74
CA LEU A 5 10.48 11.25 -25.49
C LEU A 5 9.17 11.53 -24.75
N LEU A 6 8.42 10.46 -24.46
CA LEU A 6 7.27 10.51 -23.58
C LEU A 6 7.66 11.28 -22.31
N PRO A 7 6.83 12.22 -21.82
CA PRO A 7 7.12 12.91 -20.57
C PRO A 7 7.34 11.84 -19.50
N ALA A 8 8.50 11.91 -18.86
CA ALA A 8 8.78 11.13 -17.67
C ALA A 8 7.71 11.49 -16.65
N VAL A 9 6.65 10.70 -16.59
CA VAL A 9 5.80 10.66 -15.40
C VAL A 9 6.74 10.16 -14.32
N THR A 10 7.29 11.08 -13.54
CA THR A 10 7.82 10.73 -12.24
C THR A 10 6.65 10.05 -11.56
N PRO A 11 6.72 8.74 -11.24
CA PRO A 11 5.73 8.19 -10.36
C PRO A 11 5.94 8.94 -9.06
N THR A 12 5.12 9.97 -8.83
CA THR A 12 4.87 10.46 -7.49
C THR A 12 4.62 9.19 -6.69
N PRO A 13 5.25 8.99 -5.52
CA PRO A 13 4.86 7.92 -4.62
C PRO A 13 3.42 8.23 -4.19
N ALA A 14 2.47 7.91 -5.07
CA ALA A 14 1.08 7.79 -4.78
C ALA A 14 1.06 6.69 -3.73
N GLY A 15 0.74 7.07 -2.49
CA GLY A 15 0.64 6.14 -1.37
C GLY A 15 -0.06 4.87 -1.87
N ARG A 16 0.59 3.72 -1.66
CA ARG A 16 0.12 2.47 -2.25
C ARG A 16 -1.13 2.07 -1.49
N THR A 17 -2.28 2.08 -2.14
CA THR A 17 -3.51 1.66 -1.48
C THR A 17 -3.75 0.18 -1.73
N HIS A 18 -3.99 -0.59 -0.66
CA HIS A 18 -4.32 -2.00 -0.74
C HIS A 18 -5.72 -2.26 -0.22
N VAL A 19 -6.56 -2.92 -1.02
CA VAL A 19 -7.88 -3.39 -0.58
C VAL A 19 -7.71 -4.81 -0.04
N VAL A 20 -7.96 -4.96 1.26
CA VAL A 20 -7.84 -6.24 1.98
C VAL A 20 -8.76 -7.25 1.33
N SER A 21 -8.22 -8.39 0.91
CA SER A 21 -9.03 -9.51 0.41
C SER A 21 -9.30 -10.53 1.51
N ARG A 22 -10.27 -11.42 1.28
CA ARG A 22 -10.58 -12.48 2.24
C ARG A 22 -9.38 -13.41 2.40
N GLY A 23 -8.84 -13.47 3.62
CA GLY A 23 -7.63 -14.23 3.93
C GLY A 23 -6.35 -13.41 3.99
N ASP A 24 -6.40 -12.12 3.61
CA ASP A 24 -5.30 -11.21 3.89
C ASP A 24 -5.20 -10.90 5.38
N THR A 25 -3.97 -10.76 5.84
CA THR A 25 -3.61 -10.35 7.20
C THR A 25 -2.70 -9.14 7.11
N LEU A 26 -2.68 -8.33 8.16
CA LEU A 26 -1.74 -7.20 8.23
C LEU A 26 -0.29 -7.65 8.01
N PHE A 27 0.06 -8.84 8.47
CA PHE A 27 1.38 -9.43 8.27
C PHE A 27 1.65 -9.84 6.81
N SER A 28 0.70 -10.50 6.14
CA SER A 28 0.87 -10.89 4.73
C SER A 28 0.94 -9.68 3.81
N ILE A 29 0.14 -8.65 4.08
CA ILE A 29 0.18 -7.37 3.37
C ILE A 29 1.53 -6.68 3.62
N ALA A 30 1.93 -6.52 4.89
CA ALA A 30 3.21 -5.92 5.26
C ALA A 30 4.39 -6.58 4.54
N LYS A 31 4.45 -7.92 4.58
CA LYS A 31 5.47 -8.70 3.89
C LYS A 31 5.42 -8.55 2.36
N ARG A 32 4.22 -8.47 1.77
CA ARG A 32 4.03 -8.29 0.33
C ARG A 32 4.55 -6.94 -0.17
N TYR A 33 4.40 -5.91 0.65
CA TYR A 33 4.82 -4.55 0.32
C TYR A 33 6.20 -4.18 0.87
N ASP A 34 6.88 -5.13 1.53
CA ASP A 34 8.16 -4.92 2.22
C ASP A 34 8.12 -3.78 3.25
N VAL A 35 6.99 -3.66 3.95
CA VAL A 35 6.79 -2.68 5.03
C VAL A 35 6.56 -3.40 6.35
N THR A 36 6.53 -2.64 7.45
CA THR A 36 6.18 -3.20 8.75
C THR A 36 4.69 -3.07 9.03
N VAL A 37 4.16 -4.01 9.81
CA VAL A 37 2.77 -3.96 10.31
C VAL A 37 2.52 -2.66 11.07
N ALA A 38 3.50 -2.19 11.87
CA ALA A 38 3.43 -0.93 12.58
C ALA A 38 3.31 0.28 11.63
N ALA A 39 4.05 0.29 10.52
CA ALA A 39 3.96 1.36 9.54
C ALA A 39 2.57 1.42 8.88
N ILE A 40 1.97 0.27 8.55
CA ILE A 40 0.59 0.22 8.04
C ILE A 40 -0.39 0.68 9.12
N GLN A 41 -0.22 0.27 10.38
CA GLN A 41 -1.08 0.70 11.47
C GLN A 41 -1.01 2.22 11.67
N GLN A 42 0.19 2.80 11.67
CA GLN A 42 0.41 4.24 11.78
C GLN A 42 -0.22 4.99 10.60
N ALA A 43 -0.01 4.51 9.37
CA ALA A 43 -0.56 5.13 8.17
C ALA A 43 -2.10 5.10 8.12
N ASN A 44 -2.73 4.12 8.80
CA ASN A 44 -4.19 3.94 8.80
C ASN A 44 -4.86 4.22 10.15
N ASN A 45 -4.10 4.71 11.15
CA ASN A 45 -4.55 4.88 12.54
C ASN A 45 -5.26 3.64 13.12
N LEU A 46 -4.74 2.44 12.82
CA LEU A 46 -5.29 1.19 13.34
C LEU A 46 -4.82 0.98 14.78
N ALA A 47 -5.76 0.72 15.69
CA ALA A 47 -5.47 0.40 17.09
C ALA A 47 -4.96 -1.05 17.29
N GLY A 48 -4.93 -1.87 16.24
CA GLY A 48 -4.52 -3.27 16.35
C GLY A 48 -4.24 -3.92 14.99
N SER A 49 -4.16 -5.26 15.00
CA SER A 49 -3.87 -6.09 13.83
C SER A 49 -5.10 -6.61 13.09
N THR A 50 -6.30 -6.33 13.60
CA THR A 50 -7.56 -6.76 13.00
C THR A 50 -7.89 -5.91 11.78
N ILE A 51 -8.01 -6.55 10.62
CA ILE A 51 -8.44 -5.96 9.36
C ILE A 51 -9.57 -6.78 8.76
N TYR A 52 -10.43 -6.14 7.98
CA TYR A 52 -11.60 -6.77 7.38
C TYR A 52 -11.48 -6.81 5.86
N PRO A 53 -11.95 -7.88 5.19
CA PRO A 53 -12.01 -7.91 3.74
C PRO A 53 -12.89 -6.76 3.21
N GLY A 54 -12.41 -6.08 2.17
CA GLY A 54 -13.00 -4.85 1.63
C GLY A 54 -12.48 -3.57 2.30
N GLN A 55 -11.68 -3.66 3.36
CA GLN A 55 -11.03 -2.51 3.97
C GLN A 55 -9.92 -1.97 3.08
N THR A 56 -9.88 -0.65 2.95
CA THR A 56 -8.83 0.06 2.21
C THR A 56 -7.72 0.45 3.18
N LEU A 57 -6.49 -0.01 2.92
CA LEU A 57 -5.30 0.29 3.71
C LEU A 57 -4.32 1.13 2.90
N THR A 58 -3.89 2.24 3.46
CA THR A 58 -2.77 3.05 2.99
C THR A 58 -1.47 2.36 3.37
N ILE A 59 -0.67 2.01 2.39
CA ILE A 59 0.67 1.44 2.56
C ILE A 59 1.69 2.58 2.34
N PRO A 60 2.55 2.86 3.33
CA PRO A 60 3.58 3.89 3.23
C PRO A 60 4.70 3.54 2.25
#